data_AF-A0A9D1TCU9-F1
#
_entry.id   AF-A0A9D1TCU9-F1
#
_cell.length_a   1.000
_cell.length_b   1.000
_cell.length_c   1.000
_cell.angle_alpha   90.00
_cell.angle_beta   90.00
_cell.angle_gamma   90.00
#
_symmetry.space_group_name_H-M   'P 1'
#
loop_
_entity.id
_entity.type
_entity.pdbx_description
1 polymer ?
#
loop_
_entity_poly.entity_id
_entity_poly.type
_entity_poly.pdbx_seq_one_letter_code
_entity_poly.pdbx_strand_id
1 'polypeptide(L)'
;MPEETKKPLSRREARLSAERARDAHTSSSARAPEEKAPASEKAASKKAAASAAQKPRAHKDAGEKAGKAKAPRKHRAVYDDDAPLSPRPAKAKTGAKSAGKENASRQVARRVGKATMAGMKRFNAFSYSQGDGKRRVFRIPLTFRFFILASFIIIFLMLLALNNQSISVDEETIAIAGLPSALENYRILHISDLHAAEFGTEQSTLLRTVNNLDYDIMLITGDMVGASGNAEPFLNFLRGLSTCRNVYFIAGDSDPGPLLSQIREEEGTLDQRVLEDWVLEAIDLGATYLDAPVSLTVGTTDSATLWLSPFSQLGVSAKDAVDMYEDQLETERIGYLSGIGADYIQYPFTDYRYRQAQDLLSAISQMGADDVHISLSHVPPMDSLLSIVQDDHSATPNEYLYAPDLVLAGHYCGGVVRVPGYGALYVPDALQGSYHGWFPDQSRVRGQITVGNTVMYVTGGLGATDAVKFPFRLFNTPEVSLLTLT
;
A
#
# COMPACT_ATOMS: atom_id res chain seq x y z
N MET A 1 -43.09 -35.14 -24.36
CA MET A 1 -42.14 -34.79 -25.42
C MET A 1 -41.50 -33.45 -25.10
N PRO A 2 -40.21 -33.25 -25.42
CA PRO A 2 -39.27 -34.28 -25.90
C PRO A 2 -38.79 -35.20 -24.75
N GLU A 3 -37.99 -36.20 -25.08
CA GLU A 3 -37.08 -36.87 -24.15
C GLU A 3 -35.69 -36.26 -24.33
N GLU A 4 -34.87 -36.20 -23.28
CA GLU A 4 -33.46 -35.81 -23.40
C GLU A 4 -32.55 -36.94 -22.91
N THR A 5 -31.69 -37.42 -23.82
CA THR A 5 -30.93 -38.66 -23.63
C THR A 5 -29.67 -38.43 -22.81
N LYS A 6 -29.63 -38.94 -21.57
CA LYS A 6 -28.41 -38.95 -20.75
C LYS A 6 -27.31 -39.77 -21.44
N LYS A 7 -26.21 -39.12 -21.81
CA LYS A 7 -24.97 -39.80 -22.24
C LYS A 7 -24.45 -40.71 -21.10
N PRO A 8 -23.92 -41.90 -21.41
CA PRO A 8 -23.20 -42.71 -20.43
C PRO A 8 -21.86 -42.06 -20.09
N LEU A 9 -21.51 -42.04 -18.80
CA LEU A 9 -20.19 -41.62 -18.29
C LEU A 9 -19.07 -42.49 -18.87
N SER A 10 -17.88 -41.93 -19.03
CA SER A 10 -16.73 -42.67 -19.51
C SER A 10 -16.23 -43.69 -18.47
N ARG A 11 -15.55 -44.73 -18.95
CA ARG A 11 -14.89 -45.74 -18.09
C ARG A 11 -13.76 -45.16 -17.20
N ARG A 12 -13.37 -43.89 -17.39
CA ARG A 12 -12.34 -43.22 -16.58
C ARG A 12 -12.97 -42.51 -15.38
N GLU A 13 -14.09 -41.80 -15.59
CA GLU A 13 -14.84 -41.11 -14.53
C GLU A 13 -15.43 -42.10 -13.53
N ALA A 14 -16.08 -43.16 -14.03
CA ALA A 14 -16.65 -44.23 -13.19
C ALA A 14 -15.61 -44.96 -12.32
N ARG A 15 -14.30 -44.88 -12.66
CA ARG A 15 -13.21 -45.46 -11.87
C ARG A 15 -12.78 -44.52 -10.74
N LEU A 16 -12.63 -43.23 -11.03
CA LEU A 16 -12.33 -42.18 -10.04
C LEU A 16 -13.43 -42.07 -8.97
N SER A 17 -14.70 -42.19 -9.35
CA SER A 17 -15.81 -42.25 -8.39
C SER A 17 -15.75 -43.49 -7.48
N ALA A 18 -15.24 -44.62 -7.98
CA ALA A 18 -15.12 -45.87 -7.23
C ALA A 18 -13.88 -45.93 -6.32
N GLU A 19 -12.85 -45.12 -6.57
CA GLU A 19 -11.72 -44.91 -5.66
C GLU A 19 -12.12 -43.97 -4.51
N ARG A 20 -12.70 -42.79 -4.80
CA ARG A 20 -13.20 -41.86 -3.76
C ARG A 20 -14.21 -42.49 -2.79
N ALA A 21 -14.98 -43.48 -3.23
CA ALA A 21 -15.93 -44.22 -2.39
C ALA A 21 -15.30 -45.29 -1.47
N ARG A 22 -14.00 -45.58 -1.60
CA ARG A 22 -13.27 -46.54 -0.74
C ARG A 22 -12.55 -45.84 0.39
N ASP A 23 -11.87 -44.74 0.08
CA ASP A 23 -11.07 -44.00 1.07
C ASP A 23 -11.94 -43.41 2.19
N ALA A 24 -13.18 -43.06 1.87
CA ALA A 24 -14.22 -42.61 2.82
C ALA A 24 -14.68 -43.69 3.84
N HIS A 25 -14.30 -44.96 3.66
CA HIS A 25 -14.70 -46.06 4.55
C HIS A 25 -13.61 -46.55 5.52
N THR A 26 -12.43 -45.91 5.53
CA THR A 26 -11.27 -46.33 6.35
C THR A 26 -10.86 -45.35 7.47
N SER A 27 -11.81 -44.56 8.01
CA SER A 27 -11.55 -43.61 9.10
C SER A 27 -12.63 -43.56 10.21
N SER A 28 -13.28 -44.68 10.53
CA SER A 28 -14.21 -44.75 11.68
C SER A 28 -14.16 -46.09 12.42
N SER A 29 -13.24 -46.21 13.40
CA SER A 29 -13.24 -47.31 14.38
C SER A 29 -12.38 -46.98 15.62
N ALA A 30 -12.82 -46.02 16.44
CA ALA A 30 -12.31 -45.80 17.78
C ALA A 30 -13.47 -45.87 18.78
N ARG A 31 -13.29 -46.62 19.89
CA ARG A 31 -14.38 -47.18 20.69
C ARG A 31 -14.45 -46.52 22.07
N ALA A 32 -15.54 -45.81 22.35
CA ALA A 32 -15.82 -45.29 23.68
C ALA A 32 -16.30 -46.40 24.64
N PRO A 33 -15.92 -46.35 25.94
CA PRO A 33 -16.53 -47.15 27.00
C PRO A 33 -17.62 -46.37 27.76
N GLU A 34 -18.73 -47.03 28.08
CA GLU A 34 -19.70 -46.55 29.08
C GLU A 34 -19.22 -46.89 30.49
N GLU A 35 -19.45 -46.02 31.48
CA GLU A 35 -19.65 -46.45 32.87
C GLU A 35 -20.70 -45.60 33.60
N LYS A 36 -21.19 -46.09 34.75
CA LYS A 36 -22.52 -45.82 35.28
C LYS A 36 -22.51 -44.84 36.47
N ALA A 37 -23.60 -44.09 36.60
CA ALA A 37 -23.93 -43.43 37.86
C ALA A 37 -24.46 -44.43 38.92
N PRO A 38 -24.14 -44.19 40.20
CA PRO A 38 -25.01 -44.49 41.33
C PRO A 38 -25.49 -43.19 42.02
N ALA A 39 -26.46 -43.30 42.93
CA ALA A 39 -27.17 -42.15 43.50
C ALA A 39 -26.95 -41.96 45.01
N SER A 40 -27.04 -40.69 45.44
CA SER A 40 -27.54 -40.18 46.74
C SER A 40 -26.97 -40.70 48.07
N GLU A 41 -26.54 -39.75 48.91
CA GLU A 41 -27.12 -39.62 50.27
C GLU A 41 -27.13 -38.16 50.77
N LYS A 42 -27.65 -37.89 51.99
CA LYS A 42 -27.98 -36.54 52.49
C LYS A 42 -27.42 -36.26 53.90
N ALA A 43 -26.76 -35.11 54.07
CA ALA A 43 -26.84 -34.28 55.30
C ALA A 43 -26.18 -32.89 55.06
N ALA A 44 -26.50 -31.77 55.73
CA ALA A 44 -27.75 -31.11 56.12
C ALA A 44 -27.47 -30.07 57.24
N SER A 45 -27.27 -28.78 56.92
CA SER A 45 -27.36 -27.66 57.87
C SER A 45 -27.35 -26.30 57.13
N LYS A 46 -28.49 -25.72 56.72
CA LYS A 46 -29.35 -24.79 57.48
C LYS A 46 -28.67 -23.54 58.10
N LYS A 47 -28.83 -22.40 57.41
CA LYS A 47 -29.55 -21.23 57.99
C LYS A 47 -30.11 -20.30 56.90
N ALA A 48 -31.35 -19.85 57.09
CA ALA A 48 -32.02 -18.75 56.39
C ALA A 48 -32.31 -17.64 57.45
N ALA A 49 -32.98 -16.50 57.22
CA ALA A 49 -33.73 -15.93 56.09
C ALA A 49 -33.61 -14.38 56.18
N ALA A 50 -33.58 -13.58 55.10
CA ALA A 50 -34.70 -13.07 54.28
C ALA A 50 -35.76 -12.20 55.01
N SER A 51 -36.03 -11.00 54.47
CA SER A 51 -37.20 -10.09 54.66
C SER A 51 -36.77 -8.62 54.44
N ALA A 52 -37.51 -7.68 53.83
CA ALA A 52 -38.62 -7.73 52.86
C ALA A 52 -38.75 -6.32 52.19
N ALA A 53 -39.52 -6.19 51.11
CA ALA A 53 -39.63 -4.96 50.33
C ALA A 53 -40.76 -4.01 50.77
N GLN A 54 -40.59 -2.68 50.60
CA GLN A 54 -41.73 -1.77 50.46
C GLN A 54 -41.41 -0.45 49.72
N LYS A 55 -42.43 0.02 48.99
CA LYS A 55 -42.64 1.30 48.27
C LYS A 55 -44.18 1.47 48.17
N PRO A 56 -44.77 2.61 47.74
CA PRO A 56 -44.21 3.93 47.45
C PRO A 56 -45.01 5.10 48.12
N ARG A 57 -44.63 6.36 47.86
CA ARG A 57 -45.56 7.49 47.55
C ARG A 57 -44.80 8.73 47.04
N ALA A 58 -45.51 9.74 46.54
CA ALA A 58 -44.96 10.86 45.75
C ALA A 58 -45.72 12.18 45.91
N HIS A 59 -45.05 13.30 45.61
CA HIS A 59 -45.52 14.68 45.34
C HIS A 59 -44.38 15.37 44.52
N LYS A 60 -44.53 16.21 43.47
CA LYS A 60 -45.48 17.29 43.08
C LYS A 60 -45.38 18.56 43.94
N ASP A 61 -45.27 19.80 43.46
CA ASP A 61 -45.16 20.47 42.13
C ASP A 61 -44.58 21.91 42.36
N ALA A 62 -44.12 22.78 41.44
CA ALA A 62 -43.44 22.69 40.13
C ALA A 62 -43.04 24.14 39.64
N GLY A 63 -42.03 24.31 38.76
CA GLY A 63 -41.66 25.59 38.09
C GLY A 63 -40.28 26.19 38.48
N GLU A 64 -39.65 27.13 37.75
CA GLU A 64 -39.97 27.72 36.42
C GLU A 64 -38.73 28.39 35.72
N LYS A 65 -38.65 28.28 34.37
CA LYS A 65 -37.92 29.10 33.34
C LYS A 65 -36.44 29.55 33.47
N ALA A 66 -35.64 28.98 32.57
CA ALA A 66 -34.91 29.64 31.45
C ALA A 66 -33.78 30.68 31.66
N GLY A 67 -32.62 30.41 31.03
CA GLY A 67 -31.56 31.37 30.70
C GLY A 67 -30.77 30.92 29.45
N LYS A 68 -30.27 31.85 28.62
CA LYS A 68 -29.65 31.54 27.30
C LYS A 68 -28.14 31.86 27.22
N ALA A 69 -27.41 30.91 26.63
CA ALA A 69 -26.34 31.08 25.64
C ALA A 69 -24.88 31.46 26.03
N LYS A 70 -24.01 31.15 25.05
CA LYS A 70 -22.61 31.53 24.77
C LYS A 70 -21.47 30.66 25.34
N ALA A 71 -20.67 30.15 24.40
CA ALA A 71 -19.35 29.56 24.62
C ALA A 71 -18.24 30.64 24.71
N PRO A 72 -17.10 30.34 25.36
CA PRO A 72 -15.92 31.19 25.37
C PRO A 72 -15.08 31.08 24.07
N ARG A 73 -14.08 31.95 23.92
CA ARG A 73 -13.20 32.07 22.75
C ARG A 73 -11.78 31.59 23.03
N LYS A 74 -11.04 31.34 21.94
CA LYS A 74 -9.57 31.14 21.91
C LYS A 74 -8.84 32.19 22.77
N HIS A 75 -7.92 31.74 23.61
CA HIS A 75 -6.92 32.62 24.23
C HIS A 75 -5.77 32.91 23.25
N ARG A 76 -5.16 34.09 23.41
CA ARG A 76 -3.91 34.51 22.75
C ARG A 76 -3.03 35.09 23.86
N ALA A 77 -1.83 34.56 24.03
CA ALA A 77 -0.92 35.03 25.06
C ALA A 77 -0.32 36.40 24.71
N VAL A 78 0.08 37.12 25.76
CA VAL A 78 0.82 38.39 25.72
C VAL A 78 2.21 38.11 26.31
N TYR A 79 3.21 38.88 25.91
CA TYR A 79 4.48 39.02 26.62
C TYR A 79 4.79 40.51 26.72
N ASP A 80 5.25 40.94 27.90
CA ASP A 80 5.61 42.33 28.20
C ASP A 80 7.09 42.61 27.86
N ASP A 81 7.40 43.89 27.62
CA ASP A 81 8.77 44.41 27.45
C ASP A 81 9.48 44.58 28.79
N ASP A 82 10.81 44.46 28.81
CA ASP A 82 11.65 45.42 29.55
C ASP A 82 13.10 45.49 29.01
N ALA A 83 13.73 46.66 29.06
CA ALA A 83 15.03 46.94 28.40
C ALA A 83 15.88 47.97 29.15
N PRO A 84 17.21 48.06 28.87
CA PRO A 84 17.76 49.34 28.39
C PRO A 84 18.88 49.18 27.32
N LEU A 85 18.85 49.84 26.15
CA LEU A 85 19.07 51.28 25.87
C LEU A 85 20.52 51.80 25.97
N SER A 86 21.11 52.21 24.85
CA SER A 86 21.81 53.51 24.69
C SER A 86 22.13 53.85 23.20
N PRO A 87 22.27 55.14 22.79
CA PRO A 87 21.99 55.54 21.39
C PRO A 87 22.93 56.53 20.67
N ARG A 88 22.81 56.58 19.32
CA ARG A 88 22.89 57.72 18.35
C ARG A 88 23.94 58.86 18.52
N PRO A 89 24.39 59.43 17.37
CA PRO A 89 23.90 60.78 17.03
C PRO A 89 23.36 60.92 15.59
N ALA A 90 22.92 62.14 15.21
CA ALA A 90 22.28 62.47 13.92
C ALA A 90 22.39 63.99 13.60
N LYS A 91 21.72 64.45 12.51
CA LYS A 91 21.61 65.82 11.92
C LYS A 91 22.54 66.06 10.70
N ALA A 92 22.25 66.94 9.73
CA ALA A 92 21.18 67.97 9.63
C ALA A 92 20.59 68.09 8.19
N LYS A 93 19.51 68.88 8.04
CA LYS A 93 18.97 69.35 6.75
C LYS A 93 19.16 70.87 6.59
N THR A 94 19.57 71.32 5.40
CA THR A 94 19.30 72.63 4.76
C THR A 94 19.56 72.44 3.24
N GLY A 95 19.12 73.28 2.31
CA GLY A 95 18.25 74.47 2.36
C GLY A 95 18.33 75.16 0.99
N ALA A 96 17.20 75.44 0.33
CA ALA A 96 17.20 75.85 -1.08
C ALA A 96 17.42 77.37 -1.28
N LYS A 97 18.05 77.75 -2.40
CA LYS A 97 17.64 78.93 -3.21
C LYS A 97 18.24 78.94 -4.61
N SER A 98 17.69 79.80 -5.45
CA SER A 98 17.93 79.90 -6.89
C SER A 98 18.91 81.01 -7.27
N ALA A 99 19.55 80.83 -8.43
CA ALA A 99 19.95 81.92 -9.31
C ALA A 99 19.92 81.39 -10.75
N GLY A 100 19.21 82.06 -11.65
CA GLY A 100 19.15 81.71 -13.07
C GLY A 100 19.59 82.88 -13.94
N LYS A 101 19.97 82.60 -15.18
CA LYS A 101 20.00 83.56 -16.29
C LYS A 101 19.86 82.82 -17.62
N GLU A 102 18.92 83.29 -18.43
CA GLU A 102 18.70 82.79 -19.79
C GLU A 102 19.72 83.39 -20.76
N ASN A 103 19.90 82.77 -21.94
CA ASN A 103 19.66 83.51 -23.17
C ASN A 103 19.50 82.66 -24.45
N ALA A 104 18.52 83.07 -25.26
CA ALA A 104 18.53 83.08 -26.73
C ALA A 104 18.94 81.81 -27.53
N SER A 105 17.96 80.92 -27.70
CA SER A 105 17.44 80.49 -29.02
C SER A 105 18.38 80.31 -30.24
N ARG A 106 18.39 79.07 -30.78
CA ARG A 106 18.29 78.86 -32.23
C ARG A 106 17.53 77.56 -32.56
N GLN A 107 16.38 77.68 -33.21
CA GLN A 107 15.65 76.52 -33.76
C GLN A 107 16.17 76.18 -35.17
N VAL A 108 16.45 74.90 -35.41
CA VAL A 108 16.38 74.27 -36.73
C VAL A 108 15.67 72.92 -36.56
N ALA A 109 14.84 72.53 -37.53
CA ALA A 109 13.74 71.61 -37.28
C ALA A 109 13.99 70.12 -37.64
N ARG A 110 13.27 69.25 -36.93
CA ARG A 110 12.78 67.91 -37.34
C ARG A 110 13.78 66.93 -37.99
N ARG A 111 14.03 65.82 -37.27
CA ARG A 111 13.43 64.52 -37.63
C ARG A 111 13.44 63.54 -36.45
N VAL A 112 12.32 62.85 -36.24
CA VAL A 112 12.22 61.71 -35.30
C VAL A 112 12.69 60.46 -36.04
N GLY A 113 13.68 59.76 -35.48
CA GLY A 113 14.19 58.48 -35.99
C GLY A 113 14.06 57.40 -34.92
N LYS A 114 13.37 56.29 -35.25
CA LYS A 114 13.18 55.17 -34.31
C LYS A 114 14.47 54.36 -34.18
N ALA A 115 15.15 54.44 -33.03
CA ALA A 115 16.14 53.44 -32.66
C ALA A 115 15.45 52.06 -32.60
N THR A 116 15.86 51.14 -33.45
CA THR A 116 15.27 49.80 -33.58
C THR A 116 16.33 48.72 -33.43
N MET A 117 15.95 47.59 -32.84
CA MET A 117 16.89 46.53 -32.43
C MET A 117 17.69 45.97 -33.62
N ALA A 118 19.01 46.19 -33.61
CA ALA A 118 19.94 45.68 -34.60
C ALA A 118 21.14 44.93 -33.97
N GLY A 119 20.91 44.25 -32.82
CA GLY A 119 21.97 43.66 -32.00
C GLY A 119 21.90 42.15 -31.73
N MET A 120 20.96 41.40 -32.35
CA MET A 120 20.78 39.96 -32.06
C MET A 120 20.20 39.19 -33.26
N LYS A 121 21.04 38.78 -34.22
CA LYS A 121 20.65 37.83 -35.29
C LYS A 121 21.74 36.81 -35.66
N ARG A 122 21.56 35.61 -35.11
CA ARG A 122 21.82 34.28 -35.73
C ARG A 122 23.28 33.79 -35.83
N PHE A 123 23.73 33.11 -34.78
CA PHE A 123 24.44 31.84 -34.96
C PHE A 123 23.46 30.83 -35.58
N ASN A 124 23.44 30.69 -36.91
CA ASN A 124 22.67 29.67 -37.65
C ASN A 124 23.10 29.66 -39.14
N ALA A 125 24.35 29.29 -39.43
CA ALA A 125 24.88 29.19 -40.79
C ALA A 125 26.03 28.17 -40.88
N PHE A 126 25.71 26.90 -41.15
CA PHE A 126 26.72 25.92 -41.53
C PHE A 126 27.00 26.11 -43.03
N SER A 127 28.19 26.60 -43.40
CA SER A 127 28.53 26.91 -44.80
C SER A 127 29.70 26.06 -45.29
N TYR A 128 29.40 24.99 -46.02
CA TYR A 128 30.38 24.30 -46.86
C TYR A 128 30.68 25.16 -48.11
N SER A 129 31.93 25.16 -48.55
CA SER A 129 32.41 25.94 -49.70
C SER A 129 32.87 24.99 -50.80
N GLN A 130 32.14 24.91 -51.90
CA GLN A 130 32.48 24.07 -53.05
C GLN A 130 32.59 24.91 -54.32
N GLY A 131 33.73 24.80 -55.02
CA GLY A 131 33.94 25.30 -56.38
C GLY A 131 33.85 26.83 -56.52
N ASP A 132 32.64 27.32 -56.75
CA ASP A 132 32.38 28.66 -57.28
C ASP A 132 31.87 29.65 -56.22
N GLY A 133 32.30 30.91 -56.31
CA GLY A 133 32.11 31.97 -55.30
C GLY A 133 30.67 32.44 -55.02
N LYS A 134 29.63 31.67 -55.35
CA LYS A 134 28.21 32.02 -55.14
C LYS A 134 27.64 31.27 -53.93
N ARG A 135 27.84 31.82 -52.72
CA ARG A 135 27.30 31.31 -51.44
C ARG A 135 25.76 31.21 -51.44
N ARG A 136 25.21 30.08 -51.90
CA ARG A 136 23.77 29.77 -51.81
C ARG A 136 23.40 29.40 -50.36
N VAL A 137 22.92 30.37 -49.60
CA VAL A 137 22.39 30.12 -48.24
C VAL A 137 21.06 29.39 -48.34
N PHE A 138 21.05 28.07 -48.13
CA PHE A 138 19.84 27.25 -48.15
C PHE A 138 18.99 27.54 -46.90
N ARG A 139 18.12 28.55 -47.00
CA ARG A 139 17.22 28.94 -45.92
C ARG A 139 16.08 27.94 -45.81
N ILE A 140 16.27 26.93 -44.94
CA ILE A 140 15.19 26.07 -44.46
C ILE A 140 13.98 26.94 -44.09
N PRO A 141 12.81 26.78 -44.75
CA PRO A 141 11.66 27.64 -44.49
C PRO A 141 11.14 27.39 -43.09
N LEU A 142 10.53 28.42 -42.48
CA LEU A 142 10.11 28.36 -41.08
C LEU A 142 9.09 27.22 -40.83
N THR A 143 8.25 26.92 -41.81
CA THR A 143 7.33 25.76 -41.83
C THR A 143 8.05 24.42 -41.67
N PHE A 144 9.17 24.20 -42.35
CA PHE A 144 9.94 22.94 -42.26
C PHE A 144 10.55 22.74 -40.87
N ARG A 145 10.84 23.82 -40.14
CA ARG A 145 11.28 23.73 -38.72
C ARG A 145 10.16 23.25 -37.80
N PHE A 146 8.91 23.64 -38.06
CA PHE A 146 7.76 23.11 -37.33
C PHE A 146 7.52 21.63 -37.66
N PHE A 147 7.68 21.20 -38.91
CA PHE A 147 7.60 19.76 -39.26
C PHE A 147 8.70 18.92 -38.60
N ILE A 148 9.95 19.41 -38.54
CA ILE A 148 11.02 18.75 -37.78
C ILE A 148 10.66 18.65 -36.29
N LEU A 149 10.22 19.75 -35.67
CA LEU A 149 9.88 19.77 -34.24
C LEU A 149 8.67 18.86 -33.93
N ALA A 150 7.64 18.86 -34.77
CA ALA A 150 6.50 17.95 -34.65
C ALA A 150 6.93 16.48 -34.79
N SER A 151 7.82 16.17 -35.74
CA SER A 151 8.38 14.82 -35.89
C SER A 151 9.16 14.38 -34.64
N PHE A 152 9.97 15.25 -34.04
CA PHE A 152 10.65 14.95 -32.77
C PHE A 152 9.66 14.75 -31.61
N ILE A 153 8.59 15.54 -31.52
CA ILE A 153 7.54 15.38 -30.50
C ILE A 153 6.80 14.04 -30.68
N ILE A 154 6.45 13.68 -31.93
CA ILE A 154 5.78 12.40 -32.23
C ILE A 154 6.69 11.21 -31.89
N ILE A 155 7.98 11.27 -32.24
CA ILE A 155 8.96 10.24 -31.89
C ILE A 155 9.14 10.14 -30.37
N PHE A 156 9.22 11.28 -29.67
CA PHE A 156 9.33 11.30 -28.21
C PHE A 156 8.09 10.70 -27.53
N LEU A 157 6.88 11.05 -27.95
CA LEU A 157 5.65 10.47 -27.42
C LEU A 157 5.52 8.98 -27.74
N MET A 158 5.97 8.53 -28.92
CA MET A 158 6.02 7.11 -29.28
C MET A 158 7.00 6.33 -28.40
N LEU A 159 8.21 6.85 -28.19
CA LEU A 159 9.20 6.24 -27.29
C LEU A 159 8.70 6.21 -25.84
N LEU A 160 7.99 7.25 -25.40
CA LEU A 160 7.43 7.33 -24.05
C LEU A 160 6.29 6.32 -23.84
N ALA A 161 5.41 6.15 -24.83
CA ALA A 161 4.36 5.13 -24.82
C ALA A 161 4.96 3.70 -24.81
N LEU A 162 6.01 3.46 -25.59
CA LEU A 162 6.73 2.19 -25.57
C LEU A 162 7.41 1.93 -24.21
N ASN A 163 8.03 2.94 -23.59
CA ASN A 163 8.64 2.83 -22.26
C ASN A 163 7.60 2.57 -21.15
N ASN A 164 6.36 3.01 -21.33
CA ASN A 164 5.24 2.74 -20.41
C ASN A 164 4.56 1.38 -20.68
N GLN A 165 5.01 0.64 -21.69
CA GLN A 165 4.56 -0.73 -21.99
C GLN A 165 5.70 -1.76 -21.88
N SER A 166 6.95 -1.32 -21.69
CA SER A 166 8.07 -2.17 -21.31
C SER A 166 8.16 -2.30 -19.79
N ILE A 167 8.53 -3.48 -19.30
CA ILE A 167 8.79 -3.73 -17.87
C ILE A 167 10.27 -4.07 -17.71
N SER A 168 10.95 -3.43 -16.76
CA SER A 168 12.27 -3.82 -16.27
C SER A 168 12.17 -4.80 -15.10
N VAL A 169 13.20 -5.63 -14.95
CA VAL A 169 13.42 -6.45 -13.75
C VAL A 169 14.59 -5.82 -13.00
N ASP A 170 14.40 -5.55 -11.72
CA ASP A 170 15.43 -5.08 -10.79
C ASP A 170 15.93 -6.29 -10.00
N GLU A 171 17.15 -6.76 -10.27
CA GLU A 171 17.76 -7.91 -9.59
C GLU A 171 18.65 -7.39 -8.44
N GLU A 172 18.22 -7.65 -7.21
CA GLU A 172 18.84 -7.11 -5.99
C GLU A 172 19.12 -8.23 -4.97
N THR A 173 20.12 -8.02 -4.13
CA THR A 173 20.58 -9.01 -3.13
C THR A 173 20.34 -8.46 -1.73
N ILE A 174 19.62 -9.22 -0.91
CA ILE A 174 19.19 -8.84 0.43
C ILE A 174 19.98 -9.67 1.44
N ALA A 175 20.88 -9.01 2.17
CA ALA A 175 21.68 -9.64 3.22
C ALA A 175 20.90 -9.68 4.55
N ILE A 176 20.58 -10.87 5.04
CA ILE A 176 19.87 -11.11 6.31
C ILE A 176 20.86 -11.66 7.35
N ALA A 177 20.94 -10.98 8.50
CA ALA A 177 21.93 -11.27 9.52
C ALA A 177 21.64 -12.60 10.27
N GLY A 178 22.23 -13.69 9.78
CA GLY A 178 22.04 -15.04 10.34
C GLY A 178 21.12 -15.94 9.51
N LEU A 179 20.89 -15.61 8.23
CA LEU A 179 20.06 -16.38 7.31
C LEU A 179 20.32 -17.91 7.41
N PRO A 180 19.29 -18.74 7.68
CA PRO A 180 19.42 -20.20 7.70
C PRO A 180 19.84 -20.76 6.33
N SER A 181 20.66 -21.83 6.32
CA SER A 181 21.25 -22.34 5.06
C SER A 181 20.23 -22.91 4.07
N ALA A 182 19.01 -23.22 4.53
CA ALA A 182 17.87 -23.61 3.70
C ALA A 182 17.23 -22.44 2.91
N LEU A 183 17.53 -21.19 3.27
CA LEU A 183 17.04 -19.96 2.60
C LEU A 183 18.14 -19.23 1.79
N GLU A 184 19.37 -19.75 1.78
CA GLU A 184 20.51 -19.24 1.01
C GLU A 184 20.21 -19.31 -0.51
N ASN A 185 20.26 -18.15 -1.19
CA ASN A 185 19.80 -17.94 -2.57
C ASN A 185 18.28 -18.12 -2.81
N TYR A 186 17.43 -18.09 -1.77
CA TYR A 186 15.97 -18.13 -1.94
C TYR A 186 15.46 -16.89 -2.68
N ARG A 187 14.58 -17.08 -3.67
CA ARG A 187 14.25 -16.07 -4.68
C ARG A 187 12.81 -15.55 -4.55
N ILE A 188 12.68 -14.26 -4.26
CA ILE A 188 11.42 -13.57 -4.03
C ILE A 188 11.11 -12.64 -5.21
N LEU A 189 9.99 -12.87 -5.89
CA LEU A 189 9.46 -11.93 -6.89
C LEU A 189 8.50 -10.95 -6.20
N HIS A 190 8.92 -9.69 -6.09
CA HIS A 190 8.16 -8.59 -5.49
C HIS A 190 7.52 -7.70 -6.56
N ILE A 191 6.21 -7.46 -6.42
CA ILE A 191 5.38 -6.68 -7.36
C ILE A 191 4.47 -5.73 -6.56
N SER A 192 4.20 -4.53 -7.08
CA SER A 192 3.24 -3.58 -6.49
C SER A 192 2.73 -2.55 -7.50
N ASP A 193 1.79 -1.72 -7.04
CA ASP A 193 1.36 -0.48 -7.68
C ASP A 193 0.88 -0.67 -9.13
N LEU A 194 0.15 -1.75 -9.45
CA LEU A 194 -0.37 -1.96 -10.80
C LEU A 194 -1.36 -0.87 -11.23
N HIS A 195 -2.14 -0.31 -10.30
CA HIS A 195 -3.21 0.69 -10.55
C HIS A 195 -4.10 0.33 -11.76
N ALA A 196 -4.49 -0.94 -11.88
CA ALA A 196 -5.24 -1.48 -13.03
C ALA A 196 -4.62 -1.19 -14.42
N ALA A 197 -3.30 -1.04 -14.52
CA ALA A 197 -2.60 -0.89 -15.79
C ALA A 197 -2.51 -2.22 -16.57
N GLU A 198 -2.71 -2.17 -17.88
CA GLU A 198 -2.53 -3.31 -18.79
C GLU A 198 -1.19 -3.23 -19.53
N PHE A 199 -0.38 -4.28 -19.45
CA PHE A 199 0.92 -4.42 -20.13
C PHE A 199 0.80 -5.41 -21.29
N GLY A 200 0.42 -4.89 -22.46
CA GLY A 200 -0.09 -5.69 -23.56
C GLY A 200 -1.47 -6.30 -23.28
N THR A 201 -2.08 -6.89 -24.31
CA THR A 201 -3.38 -7.56 -24.19
C THR A 201 -3.30 -8.69 -23.15
N GLU A 202 -4.28 -8.77 -22.25
CA GLU A 202 -4.38 -9.82 -21.21
C GLU A 202 -3.07 -9.96 -20.40
N GLN A 203 -2.42 -8.83 -20.07
CA GLN A 203 -1.14 -8.75 -19.36
C GLN A 203 0.05 -9.49 -20.03
N SER A 204 -0.07 -9.86 -21.31
CA SER A 204 0.92 -10.68 -22.03
C SER A 204 2.37 -10.18 -22.00
N THR A 205 2.64 -8.89 -21.78
CA THR A 205 4.01 -8.38 -21.59
C THR A 205 4.52 -8.61 -20.17
N LEU A 206 3.70 -8.34 -19.14
CA LEU A 206 4.03 -8.64 -17.74
C LEU A 206 4.19 -10.15 -17.53
N LEU A 207 3.24 -10.94 -18.04
CA LEU A 207 3.28 -12.40 -18.01
C LEU A 207 4.51 -12.97 -18.71
N ARG A 208 4.94 -12.39 -19.84
CA ARG A 208 6.17 -12.82 -20.51
C ARG A 208 7.42 -12.47 -19.70
N THR A 209 7.44 -11.38 -18.96
CA THR A 209 8.55 -11.10 -18.02
C THR A 209 8.52 -12.12 -16.88
N VAL A 210 7.43 -12.17 -16.12
CA VAL A 210 7.28 -13.00 -14.91
C VAL A 210 7.45 -14.49 -15.18
N ASN A 211 6.81 -15.06 -16.20
CA ASN A 211 6.93 -16.50 -16.51
C ASN A 211 8.30 -16.90 -17.13
N ASN A 212 9.23 -15.96 -17.32
CA ASN A 212 10.64 -16.27 -17.65
C ASN A 212 11.59 -16.00 -16.48
N LEU A 213 11.09 -15.54 -15.33
CA LEU A 213 11.85 -15.47 -14.09
C LEU A 213 11.72 -16.79 -13.34
N ASP A 214 12.78 -17.12 -12.62
CA ASP A 214 12.88 -18.28 -11.74
C ASP A 214 12.84 -17.74 -10.30
N TYR A 215 11.78 -18.09 -9.57
CA TYR A 215 11.47 -17.59 -8.23
C TYR A 215 10.71 -18.65 -7.42
N ASP A 216 10.92 -18.66 -6.10
CA ASP A 216 10.31 -19.62 -5.17
C ASP A 216 8.96 -19.13 -4.63
N ILE A 217 8.78 -17.81 -4.57
CA ILE A 217 7.61 -17.14 -4.01
C ILE A 217 7.35 -15.79 -4.71
N MET A 218 6.08 -15.41 -4.81
CA MET A 218 5.66 -14.09 -5.28
C MET A 218 4.96 -13.32 -4.15
N LEU A 219 5.44 -12.12 -3.84
CA LEU A 219 4.92 -11.26 -2.78
C LEU A 219 4.44 -9.93 -3.39
N ILE A 220 3.17 -9.58 -3.16
CA ILE A 220 2.50 -8.45 -3.80
C ILE A 220 2.09 -7.42 -2.74
N THR A 221 2.64 -6.20 -2.82
CA THR A 221 2.48 -5.17 -1.78
C THR A 221 1.50 -4.05 -2.17
N GLY A 222 0.29 -4.43 -2.60
CA GLY A 222 -0.84 -3.51 -2.77
C GLY A 222 -0.84 -2.59 -4.00
N ASP A 223 -1.92 -1.82 -4.11
CA ASP A 223 -2.32 -0.95 -5.22
C ASP A 223 -2.41 -1.68 -6.56
N MET A 224 -3.02 -2.87 -6.55
CA MET A 224 -3.17 -3.70 -7.74
C MET A 224 -4.39 -3.31 -8.59
N VAL A 225 -5.46 -2.87 -7.94
CA VAL A 225 -6.74 -2.41 -8.51
C VAL A 225 -6.76 -0.87 -8.62
N GLY A 226 -6.19 -0.19 -7.62
CA GLY A 226 -6.12 1.26 -7.53
C GLY A 226 -7.49 1.95 -7.48
N ALA A 227 -7.48 3.29 -7.52
CA ALA A 227 -8.69 4.10 -7.33
C ALA A 227 -9.73 3.96 -8.46
N SER A 228 -9.40 3.16 -9.50
CA SER A 228 -10.30 2.79 -10.59
C SER A 228 -11.37 1.76 -10.19
N GLY A 229 -11.10 0.92 -9.18
CA GLY A 229 -11.92 -0.25 -8.85
C GLY A 229 -11.89 -1.39 -9.89
N ASN A 230 -11.07 -1.29 -10.94
CA ASN A 230 -11.01 -2.28 -12.02
C ASN A 230 -10.02 -3.41 -11.69
N ALA A 231 -10.50 -4.50 -11.09
CA ALA A 231 -9.64 -5.63 -10.72
C ALA A 231 -9.21 -6.50 -11.92
N GLU A 232 -9.89 -6.43 -13.05
CA GLU A 232 -9.70 -7.32 -14.20
C GLU A 232 -8.24 -7.38 -14.74
N PRO A 233 -7.43 -6.30 -14.74
CA PRO A 233 -6.01 -6.36 -15.11
C PRO A 233 -5.15 -7.12 -14.09
N PHE A 234 -5.48 -7.11 -12.80
CA PHE A 234 -4.82 -7.93 -11.77
C PHE A 234 -5.25 -9.39 -11.87
N LEU A 235 -6.55 -9.64 -12.06
CA LEU A 235 -7.09 -11.00 -12.22
C LEU A 235 -6.57 -11.67 -13.51
N ASN A 236 -6.43 -10.94 -14.61
CA ASN A 236 -5.79 -11.47 -15.83
C ASN A 236 -4.28 -11.72 -15.69
N PHE A 237 -3.58 -10.99 -14.80
CA PHE A 237 -2.21 -11.36 -14.42
C PHE A 237 -2.20 -12.71 -13.69
N LEU A 238 -3.05 -12.90 -12.67
CA LEU A 238 -3.13 -14.18 -11.94
C LEU A 238 -3.55 -15.36 -12.84
N ARG A 239 -4.58 -15.18 -13.70
CA ARG A 239 -5.07 -16.17 -14.68
C ARG A 239 -3.98 -16.64 -15.67
N GLY A 240 -2.96 -15.81 -15.90
CA GLY A 240 -1.87 -16.07 -16.86
C GLY A 240 -0.58 -16.64 -16.27
N LEU A 241 -0.50 -16.85 -14.95
CA LEU A 241 0.69 -17.41 -14.31
C LEU A 241 0.88 -18.89 -14.68
N SER A 242 2.09 -19.25 -15.09
CA SER A 242 2.47 -20.64 -15.41
C SER A 242 2.91 -21.44 -14.18
N THR A 243 3.26 -20.74 -13.10
CA THR A 243 3.86 -21.28 -11.87
C THR A 243 3.17 -20.66 -10.65
N CYS A 244 1.93 -21.06 -10.36
CA CYS A 244 1.15 -20.64 -9.19
C CYS A 244 1.67 -21.29 -7.88
N ARG A 245 2.98 -21.19 -7.61
CA ARG A 245 3.56 -21.58 -6.33
C ARG A 245 3.69 -20.33 -5.48
N ASN A 246 2.96 -20.31 -4.37
CA ASN A 246 3.13 -19.35 -3.29
C ASN A 246 3.02 -17.88 -3.76
N VAL A 247 1.82 -17.46 -4.19
CA VAL A 247 1.50 -16.05 -4.46
C VAL A 247 0.79 -15.48 -3.23
N TYR A 248 1.36 -14.47 -2.59
CA TYR A 248 0.75 -13.75 -1.45
C TYR A 248 0.53 -12.29 -1.80
N PHE A 249 -0.60 -11.71 -1.38
CA PHE A 249 -0.90 -10.29 -1.61
C PHE A 249 -1.57 -9.62 -0.42
N ILE A 250 -1.29 -8.31 -0.28
CA ILE A 250 -2.04 -7.38 0.57
C ILE A 250 -2.74 -6.32 -0.31
N ALA A 251 -3.75 -5.65 0.22
CA ALA A 251 -4.34 -4.47 -0.40
C ALA A 251 -3.49 -3.20 -0.12
N GLY A 252 -3.50 -2.24 -1.05
CA GLY A 252 -2.92 -0.91 -0.85
C GLY A 252 -3.93 0.13 -0.36
N ASP A 253 -3.56 1.42 -0.37
CA ASP A 253 -4.45 2.52 0.05
C ASP A 253 -5.25 3.15 -1.08
N SER A 254 -4.89 2.91 -2.34
CA SER A 254 -5.73 3.24 -3.51
C SER A 254 -6.71 2.12 -3.87
N ASP A 255 -6.42 0.87 -3.49
CA ASP A 255 -7.30 -0.29 -3.74
C ASP A 255 -8.68 -0.15 -3.05
N PRO A 256 -9.75 -0.74 -3.61
CA PRO A 256 -10.98 -1.00 -2.85
C PRO A 256 -10.63 -1.85 -1.63
N GLY A 257 -11.10 -1.45 -0.45
CA GLY A 257 -10.80 -2.15 0.81
C GLY A 257 -11.11 -3.65 0.72
N PRO A 258 -10.35 -4.52 1.39
CA PRO A 258 -10.46 -5.97 1.24
C PRO A 258 -11.77 -6.54 1.81
N LEU A 259 -12.44 -5.79 2.69
CA LEU A 259 -13.69 -6.15 3.35
C LEU A 259 -14.87 -5.35 2.79
N LEU A 260 -15.96 -6.06 2.53
CA LEU A 260 -17.24 -5.50 2.12
C LEU A 260 -17.76 -4.46 3.12
N SER A 261 -18.48 -3.46 2.61
CA SER A 261 -19.22 -2.50 3.45
C SER A 261 -20.49 -3.08 4.08
N GLN A 262 -21.02 -4.18 3.55
CA GLN A 262 -22.18 -4.93 4.04
C GLN A 262 -21.98 -6.42 3.73
N ILE A 263 -22.37 -7.34 4.62
CA ILE A 263 -22.22 -8.78 4.39
C ILE A 263 -22.97 -9.25 3.13
N ARG A 264 -22.47 -10.28 2.45
CA ARG A 264 -23.31 -11.02 1.48
C ARG A 264 -24.41 -11.75 2.26
N GLU A 265 -25.65 -11.66 1.78
CA GLU A 265 -26.82 -12.32 2.38
C GLU A 265 -26.86 -13.84 2.11
N GLU A 266 -26.04 -14.33 1.18
CA GLU A 266 -25.99 -15.74 0.79
C GLU A 266 -25.24 -16.63 1.80
N GLU A 267 -25.59 -17.92 1.85
CA GLU A 267 -24.89 -18.92 2.65
C GLU A 267 -23.54 -19.28 2.00
N GLY A 268 -22.44 -19.11 2.74
CA GLY A 268 -21.08 -19.39 2.28
C GLY A 268 -20.09 -19.48 3.45
N THR A 269 -18.79 -19.58 3.15
CA THR A 269 -17.74 -19.48 4.18
C THR A 269 -17.72 -18.08 4.82
N LEU A 270 -17.03 -17.93 5.95
CA LEU A 270 -16.84 -16.64 6.60
C LEU A 270 -16.25 -15.61 5.62
N ASP A 271 -15.18 -15.99 4.94
CA ASP A 271 -14.49 -15.19 3.92
C ASP A 271 -15.43 -14.79 2.76
N GLN A 272 -16.25 -15.73 2.27
CA GLN A 272 -17.27 -15.48 1.23
C GLN A 272 -18.39 -14.54 1.68
N ARG A 273 -18.54 -14.25 2.98
CA ARG A 273 -19.54 -13.31 3.50
C ARG A 273 -18.98 -11.93 3.82
N VAL A 274 -17.66 -11.78 3.94
CA VAL A 274 -17.00 -10.53 4.37
C VAL A 274 -15.98 -9.95 3.40
N LEU A 275 -15.32 -10.74 2.55
CA LEU A 275 -14.32 -10.24 1.60
C LEU A 275 -14.96 -9.70 0.31
N GLU A 276 -14.38 -8.64 -0.25
CA GLU A 276 -14.79 -8.07 -1.56
C GLU A 276 -14.59 -9.06 -2.71
N ASP A 277 -15.37 -8.89 -3.80
CA ASP A 277 -15.37 -9.79 -4.97
C ASP A 277 -13.95 -10.00 -5.55
N TRP A 278 -13.16 -8.91 -5.64
CA TRP A 278 -11.82 -8.94 -6.23
C TRP A 278 -10.80 -9.75 -5.42
N VAL A 279 -10.97 -9.80 -4.08
CA VAL A 279 -10.10 -10.59 -3.19
C VAL A 279 -10.43 -12.07 -3.35
N LEU A 280 -11.71 -12.41 -3.44
CA LEU A 280 -12.18 -13.78 -3.62
C LEU A 280 -11.84 -14.34 -5.01
N GLU A 281 -11.98 -13.56 -6.09
CA GLU A 281 -11.50 -13.99 -7.41
C GLU A 281 -9.98 -14.22 -7.42
N ALA A 282 -9.19 -13.40 -6.71
CA ALA A 282 -7.75 -13.64 -6.59
C ALA A 282 -7.43 -14.94 -5.81
N ILE A 283 -8.22 -15.26 -4.78
CA ILE A 283 -8.10 -16.51 -4.01
C ILE A 283 -8.50 -17.74 -4.84
N ASP A 284 -9.60 -17.67 -5.60
CA ASP A 284 -10.04 -18.74 -6.50
C ASP A 284 -9.03 -19.00 -7.65
N LEU A 285 -8.21 -18.00 -7.99
CA LEU A 285 -7.08 -18.12 -8.93
C LEU A 285 -5.79 -18.65 -8.28
N GLY A 286 -5.80 -18.94 -6.99
CA GLY A 286 -4.68 -19.57 -6.25
C GLY A 286 -3.69 -18.60 -5.61
N ALA A 287 -4.03 -17.31 -5.49
CA ALA A 287 -3.30 -16.40 -4.61
C ALA A 287 -3.80 -16.51 -3.16
N THR A 288 -2.96 -16.17 -2.19
CA THR A 288 -3.35 -16.07 -0.77
C THR A 288 -3.42 -14.60 -0.38
N TYR A 289 -4.60 -14.15 0.04
CA TYR A 289 -4.71 -12.84 0.69
C TYR A 289 -4.05 -12.94 2.07
N LEU A 290 -3.01 -12.15 2.30
CA LEU A 290 -2.23 -12.18 3.54
C LEU A 290 -2.92 -11.25 4.56
N ASP A 291 -3.74 -11.84 5.42
CA ASP A 291 -4.60 -11.13 6.38
C ASP A 291 -4.29 -11.47 7.85
N ALA A 292 -3.52 -12.53 8.07
CA ALA A 292 -2.89 -12.94 9.32
C ALA A 292 -1.46 -13.48 9.01
N PRO A 293 -0.62 -13.76 10.01
CA PRO A 293 0.72 -14.29 9.77
C PRO A 293 0.68 -15.75 9.29
N VAL A 294 1.49 -16.09 8.29
CA VAL A 294 1.55 -17.43 7.68
C VAL A 294 2.99 -17.94 7.67
N SER A 295 3.20 -19.18 8.11
CA SER A 295 4.49 -19.86 8.05
C SER A 295 4.63 -20.74 6.79
N LEU A 296 5.86 -20.79 6.26
CA LEU A 296 6.27 -21.62 5.14
C LEU A 296 7.53 -22.39 5.54
N THR A 297 7.52 -23.73 5.45
CA THR A 297 8.74 -24.53 5.62
C THR A 297 9.50 -24.56 4.31
N VAL A 298 10.70 -23.99 4.29
CA VAL A 298 11.62 -24.01 3.14
C VAL A 298 12.73 -25.02 3.40
N GLY A 299 13.12 -25.79 2.37
CA GLY A 299 14.06 -26.90 2.51
C GLY A 299 13.39 -28.24 2.82
N THR A 300 14.19 -29.32 2.90
CA THR A 300 13.70 -30.71 3.10
C THR A 300 14.60 -31.59 3.95
N THR A 301 15.83 -31.16 4.26
CA THR A 301 16.82 -31.98 5.00
C THR A 301 17.58 -31.13 6.01
N ASP A 302 18.05 -29.95 5.58
CA ASP A 302 18.02 -28.74 6.39
C ASP A 302 16.71 -28.00 6.04
N SER A 303 16.05 -27.40 7.03
CA SER A 303 14.74 -26.76 6.84
C SER A 303 14.54 -25.56 7.77
N ALA A 304 14.17 -24.43 7.20
CA ALA A 304 13.89 -23.19 7.93
C ALA A 304 12.41 -22.81 7.83
N THR A 305 11.91 -22.10 8.85
CA THR A 305 10.60 -21.45 8.77
C THR A 305 10.78 -20.05 8.20
N LEU A 306 10.00 -19.74 7.17
CA LEU A 306 9.82 -18.40 6.64
C LEU A 306 8.42 -17.92 7.03
N TRP A 307 8.33 -16.87 7.85
CA TRP A 307 7.06 -16.24 8.21
C TRP A 307 6.78 -15.04 7.30
N LEU A 308 5.53 -14.92 6.87
CA LEU A 308 4.99 -13.75 6.19
C LEU A 308 3.96 -13.09 7.12
N SER A 309 3.97 -11.77 7.28
CA SER A 309 2.87 -11.07 7.97
C SER A 309 2.50 -9.71 7.34
N PRO A 310 1.25 -9.25 7.48
CA PRO A 310 0.91 -7.84 7.27
C PRO A 310 1.69 -6.95 8.24
N PHE A 311 2.26 -5.86 7.75
CA PHE A 311 2.99 -4.90 8.59
C PHE A 311 2.08 -4.22 9.63
N SER A 312 0.79 -4.07 9.30
CA SER A 312 -0.25 -3.54 10.18
C SER A 312 -0.47 -4.33 11.48
N GLN A 313 0.01 -5.59 11.56
CA GLN A 313 -0.15 -6.45 12.74
C GLN A 313 1.04 -6.39 13.71
N LEU A 314 2.19 -5.81 13.32
CA LEU A 314 3.39 -5.79 14.19
C LEU A 314 3.13 -5.04 15.51
N GLY A 315 2.42 -3.91 15.46
CA GLY A 315 2.07 -3.09 16.63
C GLY A 315 0.79 -3.52 17.37
N VAL A 316 0.31 -4.76 17.18
CA VAL A 316 -0.93 -5.26 17.80
C VAL A 316 -0.59 -6.24 18.93
N SER A 317 -0.97 -5.90 20.16
CA SER A 317 -0.94 -6.85 21.28
C SER A 317 -1.97 -7.94 21.01
N ALA A 318 -1.50 -9.12 20.62
CA ALA A 318 -2.37 -10.15 20.03
C ALA A 318 -3.34 -10.73 21.05
N LYS A 319 -2.91 -10.84 22.32
CA LYS A 319 -3.78 -11.29 23.41
C LYS A 319 -4.91 -10.29 23.66
N ASP A 320 -4.60 -9.00 23.78
CA ASP A 320 -5.64 -7.98 24.03
C ASP A 320 -6.63 -7.90 22.85
N ALA A 321 -6.17 -8.13 21.62
CA ALA A 321 -7.04 -8.24 20.45
C ALA A 321 -7.98 -9.46 20.51
N VAL A 322 -7.47 -10.64 20.89
CA VAL A 322 -8.30 -11.85 21.08
C VAL A 322 -9.34 -11.64 22.18
N ASP A 323 -8.92 -11.20 23.36
CA ASP A 323 -9.82 -10.97 24.51
C ASP A 323 -10.92 -9.94 24.16
N MET A 324 -10.57 -8.84 23.47
CA MET A 324 -11.50 -7.80 23.04
C MET A 324 -12.53 -8.32 22.02
N TYR A 325 -12.10 -9.07 21.00
CA TYR A 325 -13.02 -9.59 19.98
C TYR A 325 -13.88 -10.75 20.51
N GLU A 326 -13.44 -11.51 21.53
CA GLU A 326 -14.27 -12.52 22.19
C GLU A 326 -15.44 -11.90 22.98
N ASP A 327 -15.17 -10.85 23.77
CA ASP A 327 -16.20 -10.09 24.49
C ASP A 327 -17.21 -9.42 23.53
N GLN A 328 -16.71 -8.91 22.38
CA GLN A 328 -17.58 -8.36 21.33
C GLN A 328 -18.43 -9.46 20.66
N LEU A 329 -17.84 -10.62 20.35
CA LEU A 329 -18.55 -11.75 19.75
C LEU A 329 -19.69 -12.27 20.61
N GLU A 330 -19.48 -12.52 21.90
CA GLU A 330 -20.54 -13.04 22.78
C GLU A 330 -21.67 -12.02 22.96
N THR A 331 -21.33 -10.72 22.94
CA THR A 331 -22.32 -9.62 22.95
C THR A 331 -23.16 -9.62 21.67
N GLU A 332 -22.53 -9.66 20.50
CA GLU A 332 -23.21 -9.62 19.19
C GLU A 332 -23.95 -10.92 18.87
N ARG A 333 -23.47 -12.07 19.35
CA ARG A 333 -24.05 -13.41 19.10
C ARG A 333 -25.52 -13.50 19.53
N ILE A 334 -25.89 -12.87 20.64
CA ILE A 334 -27.28 -12.84 21.12
C ILE A 334 -28.17 -12.03 20.16
N GLY A 335 -27.65 -10.91 19.64
CA GLY A 335 -28.34 -10.08 18.65
C GLY A 335 -28.47 -10.78 17.29
N TYR A 336 -27.39 -11.40 16.81
CA TYR A 336 -27.35 -12.24 15.60
C TYR A 336 -28.41 -13.35 15.65
N LEU A 337 -28.42 -14.16 16.73
CA LEU A 337 -29.41 -15.23 16.92
C LEU A 337 -30.84 -14.72 17.11
N SER A 338 -31.02 -13.46 17.50
CA SER A 338 -32.33 -12.80 17.64
C SER A 338 -32.79 -12.08 16.36
N GLY A 339 -31.99 -12.08 15.29
CA GLY A 339 -32.31 -11.37 14.04
C GLY A 339 -32.27 -9.84 14.18
N ILE A 340 -31.52 -9.30 15.13
CA ILE A 340 -31.36 -7.85 15.28
C ILE A 340 -30.44 -7.35 14.16
N GLY A 341 -31.01 -6.58 13.22
CA GLY A 341 -30.37 -6.29 11.93
C GLY A 341 -29.03 -5.55 11.96
N ALA A 342 -28.65 -4.90 13.06
CA ALA A 342 -27.31 -4.32 13.22
C ALA A 342 -26.29 -5.42 13.52
N ASP A 343 -26.54 -6.17 14.60
CA ASP A 343 -25.69 -7.26 15.10
C ASP A 343 -25.60 -8.41 14.08
N TYR A 344 -26.69 -8.67 13.33
CA TYR A 344 -26.71 -9.63 12.22
C TYR A 344 -25.69 -9.30 11.11
N ILE A 345 -25.45 -8.01 10.85
CA ILE A 345 -24.50 -7.52 9.84
C ILE A 345 -23.07 -7.41 10.41
N GLN A 346 -22.91 -7.01 11.68
CA GLN A 346 -21.56 -6.85 12.27
C GLN A 346 -20.91 -8.18 12.66
N TYR A 347 -21.66 -9.14 13.20
CA TYR A 347 -21.13 -10.38 13.76
C TYR A 347 -20.15 -11.14 12.84
N PRO A 348 -20.38 -11.30 11.51
CA PRO A 348 -19.40 -11.95 10.63
C PRO A 348 -18.08 -11.16 10.47
N PHE A 349 -18.10 -9.83 10.52
CA PHE A 349 -16.87 -9.02 10.49
C PHE A 349 -16.10 -9.13 11.82
N THR A 350 -16.82 -9.25 12.94
CA THR A 350 -16.23 -9.49 14.26
C THR A 350 -15.61 -10.90 14.34
N ASP A 351 -16.30 -11.92 13.82
CA ASP A 351 -15.84 -13.32 13.76
C ASP A 351 -14.57 -13.46 12.89
N TYR A 352 -14.54 -12.78 11.74
CA TYR A 352 -13.38 -12.70 10.87
C TYR A 352 -12.16 -12.03 11.56
N ARG A 353 -12.37 -10.94 12.29
CA ARG A 353 -11.31 -10.27 13.07
C ARG A 353 -10.84 -11.09 14.28
N TYR A 354 -11.74 -11.82 14.92
CA TYR A 354 -11.40 -12.74 15.99
C TYR A 354 -10.50 -13.87 15.48
N ARG A 355 -10.82 -14.46 14.31
CA ARG A 355 -9.95 -15.43 13.63
C ARG A 355 -8.55 -14.85 13.40
N GLN A 356 -8.45 -13.66 12.80
CA GLN A 356 -7.17 -12.98 12.56
C GLN A 356 -6.36 -12.77 13.84
N ALA A 357 -7.01 -12.38 14.95
CA ALA A 357 -6.35 -12.20 16.23
C ALA A 357 -5.89 -13.53 16.85
N GLN A 358 -6.66 -14.61 16.68
CA GLN A 358 -6.27 -15.96 17.08
C GLN A 358 -5.08 -16.48 16.26
N ASP A 359 -5.09 -16.29 14.94
CA ASP A 359 -4.01 -16.69 14.04
C ASP A 359 -2.71 -15.89 14.35
N LEU A 360 -2.85 -14.59 14.62
CA LEU A 360 -1.75 -13.73 15.09
C LEU A 360 -1.14 -14.22 16.42
N LEU A 361 -1.97 -14.47 17.43
CA LEU A 361 -1.53 -14.99 18.74
C LEU A 361 -0.90 -16.40 18.60
N SER A 362 -1.45 -17.22 17.71
CA SER A 362 -0.93 -18.55 17.38
C SER A 362 0.46 -18.47 16.74
N ALA A 363 0.66 -17.56 15.78
CA ALA A 363 1.96 -17.32 15.13
C ALA A 363 3.02 -16.85 16.15
N ILE A 364 2.68 -15.89 17.01
CA ILE A 364 3.56 -15.39 18.09
C ILE A 364 4.01 -16.53 19.01
N SER A 365 3.12 -17.49 19.29
CA SER A 365 3.44 -18.66 20.12
C SER A 365 4.29 -19.75 19.42
N GLN A 366 4.47 -19.65 18.10
CA GLN A 366 5.15 -20.63 17.26
C GLN A 366 6.46 -20.14 16.66
N MET A 367 6.62 -18.82 16.44
CA MET A 367 7.83 -18.21 15.91
C MET A 367 9.06 -18.52 16.78
N GLY A 368 10.07 -19.13 16.16
CA GLY A 368 11.39 -19.37 16.75
C GLY A 368 12.35 -18.20 16.55
N ALA A 369 13.41 -18.13 17.35
CA ALA A 369 14.46 -17.11 17.22
C ALA A 369 15.44 -17.35 16.04
N ASP A 370 15.36 -18.53 15.41
CA ASP A 370 16.11 -18.92 14.21
C ASP A 370 15.22 -18.93 12.93
N ASP A 371 13.95 -18.53 13.06
CA ASP A 371 13.02 -18.38 11.92
C ASP A 371 13.24 -17.01 11.25
N VAL A 372 12.99 -16.92 9.93
CA VAL A 372 13.09 -15.66 9.17
C VAL A 372 11.71 -15.03 9.02
N HIS A 373 11.59 -13.73 9.28
CA HIS A 373 10.31 -13.00 9.20
C HIS A 373 10.34 -11.90 8.15
N ILE A 374 9.50 -12.04 7.12
CA ILE A 374 9.24 -11.02 6.10
C ILE A 374 7.88 -10.37 6.37
N SER A 375 7.82 -9.05 6.35
CA SER A 375 6.56 -8.31 6.49
C SER A 375 6.21 -7.51 5.24
N LEU A 376 4.94 -7.57 4.84
CA LEU A 376 4.41 -6.82 3.70
C LEU A 376 3.71 -5.56 4.20
N SER A 377 4.15 -4.39 3.73
CA SER A 377 3.44 -3.13 3.86
C SER A 377 3.19 -2.57 2.47
N HIS A 378 2.07 -1.88 2.23
CA HIS A 378 1.95 -1.13 0.98
C HIS A 378 2.78 0.16 1.06
N VAL A 379 2.47 0.99 2.06
CA VAL A 379 3.19 2.23 2.38
C VAL A 379 4.52 1.90 3.10
N PRO A 380 5.68 2.40 2.66
CA PRO A 380 6.94 2.22 3.39
C PRO A 380 6.85 2.75 4.84
N PRO A 381 7.14 1.93 5.87
CA PRO A 381 7.10 2.38 7.25
C PRO A 381 8.20 3.40 7.59
N MET A 382 7.91 4.28 8.54
CA MET A 382 8.89 5.24 9.06
C MET A 382 9.97 4.54 9.91
N ASP A 383 11.22 4.99 9.80
CA ASP A 383 12.36 4.47 10.59
C ASP A 383 12.04 4.36 12.08
N SER A 384 11.42 5.38 12.65
CA SER A 384 11.06 5.43 14.07
C SER A 384 10.06 4.35 14.48
N LEU A 385 9.19 3.92 13.57
CA LEU A 385 8.26 2.82 13.84
C LEU A 385 9.00 1.47 13.80
N LEU A 386 9.93 1.27 12.85
CA LEU A 386 10.78 0.08 12.82
C LEU A 386 11.67 -0.01 14.07
N SER A 387 12.22 1.11 14.55
CA SER A 387 12.97 1.15 15.82
C SER A 387 12.10 0.84 17.03
N ILE A 388 10.89 1.41 17.13
CA ILE A 388 9.95 1.10 18.22
C ILE A 388 9.56 -0.38 18.22
N VAL A 389 9.26 -0.95 17.05
CA VAL A 389 8.98 -2.39 16.87
C VAL A 389 10.17 -3.24 17.34
N GLN A 390 11.41 -2.89 16.99
CA GLN A 390 12.61 -3.60 17.47
C GLN A 390 12.84 -3.45 18.99
N ASP A 391 12.61 -2.26 19.55
CA ASP A 391 12.78 -1.98 20.98
C ASP A 391 11.71 -2.68 21.84
N ASP A 392 10.42 -2.53 21.50
CA ASP A 392 9.29 -3.09 22.26
C ASP A 392 9.29 -4.62 22.25
N HIS A 393 9.61 -5.26 21.11
CA HIS A 393 9.72 -6.72 21.02
C HIS A 393 10.84 -7.28 21.90
N SER A 394 11.88 -6.48 22.21
CA SER A 394 12.92 -6.85 23.17
C SER A 394 12.47 -6.73 24.64
N ALA A 395 11.40 -5.98 24.90
CA ALA A 395 10.89 -5.66 26.23
C ALA A 395 9.69 -6.53 26.66
N THR A 396 8.78 -6.88 25.74
CA THR A 396 7.61 -7.76 26.00
C THR A 396 7.55 -8.99 25.08
N PRO A 397 8.43 -9.99 25.30
CA PRO A 397 8.37 -11.25 24.55
C PRO A 397 7.00 -11.92 24.63
N ASN A 398 6.53 -12.43 23.49
CA ASN A 398 5.27 -13.16 23.29
C ASN A 398 3.98 -12.31 23.41
N GLU A 399 4.06 -10.98 23.40
CA GLU A 399 2.87 -10.10 23.30
C GLU A 399 2.60 -9.62 21.86
N TYR A 400 3.68 -9.28 21.15
CA TYR A 400 3.70 -8.81 19.77
C TYR A 400 4.37 -9.86 18.86
N LEU A 401 4.32 -9.64 17.54
CA LEU A 401 5.11 -10.42 16.57
C LEU A 401 6.62 -10.28 16.83
N TYR A 402 7.43 -11.08 16.15
CA TYR A 402 8.87 -10.79 16.08
C TYR A 402 9.12 -9.58 15.17
N ALA A 403 10.31 -8.97 15.30
CA ALA A 403 10.69 -7.86 14.43
C ALA A 403 11.14 -8.43 13.07
N PRO A 404 10.60 -7.96 11.92
CA PRO A 404 10.91 -8.55 10.63
C PRO A 404 12.36 -8.30 10.22
N ASP A 405 12.99 -9.32 9.63
CA ASP A 405 14.29 -9.21 8.98
C ASP A 405 14.20 -8.40 7.69
N LEU A 406 13.08 -8.53 6.98
CA LEU A 406 12.81 -7.85 5.71
C LEU A 406 11.40 -7.27 5.66
N VAL A 407 11.28 -5.99 5.33
CA VAL A 407 10.02 -5.34 4.98
C VAL A 407 9.99 -5.04 3.48
N LEU A 408 8.94 -5.47 2.80
CA LEU A 408 8.69 -5.14 1.39
C LEU A 408 7.60 -4.08 1.27
N ALA A 409 7.81 -3.07 0.43
CA ALA A 409 6.85 -1.99 0.21
C ALA A 409 6.86 -1.39 -1.23
N GLY A 410 5.79 -0.65 -1.56
CA GLY A 410 5.57 0.01 -2.85
C GLY A 410 5.17 1.48 -2.67
N HIS A 411 3.93 1.82 -3.05
CA HIS A 411 3.24 3.11 -2.90
C HIS A 411 3.79 4.26 -3.76
N TYR A 412 5.11 4.42 -3.82
CA TYR A 412 5.72 5.57 -4.49
C TYR A 412 5.76 5.46 -6.02
N CYS A 413 5.45 4.31 -6.63
CA CYS A 413 5.60 4.07 -8.08
C CYS A 413 7.01 4.45 -8.60
N GLY A 414 8.07 4.30 -7.80
CA GLY A 414 9.42 4.78 -8.11
C GLY A 414 9.53 6.30 -8.35
N GLY A 415 8.52 7.08 -7.97
CA GLY A 415 8.38 8.51 -8.26
C GLY A 415 8.14 8.77 -9.74
N VAL A 416 6.88 8.56 -10.18
CA VAL A 416 6.35 8.60 -11.58
C VAL A 416 7.14 9.42 -12.59
N VAL A 417 7.54 10.66 -12.26
CA VAL A 417 8.47 11.47 -13.06
C VAL A 417 9.86 11.47 -12.42
N ARG A 418 10.83 10.83 -13.07
CA ARG A 418 12.26 10.88 -12.70
C ARG A 418 13.04 11.83 -13.63
N VAL A 419 14.13 12.39 -13.13
CA VAL A 419 15.10 13.18 -13.89
C VAL A 419 16.37 12.33 -14.07
N PRO A 420 16.84 12.10 -15.31
CA PRO A 420 18.05 11.31 -15.56
C PRO A 420 19.26 11.84 -14.79
N GLY A 421 19.95 10.95 -14.05
CA GLY A 421 21.09 11.31 -13.21
C GLY A 421 20.75 11.95 -11.86
N TYR A 422 19.46 12.13 -11.52
CA TYR A 422 19.01 12.58 -10.20
C TYR A 422 18.02 11.61 -9.55
N GLY A 423 17.02 11.13 -10.31
CA GLY A 423 15.92 10.29 -9.80
C GLY A 423 14.60 11.06 -9.67
N ALA A 424 13.71 10.60 -8.78
CA ALA A 424 12.34 11.10 -8.61
C ALA A 424 12.27 12.61 -8.38
N LEU A 425 11.43 13.27 -9.15
CA LEU A 425 11.23 14.73 -9.11
C LEU A 425 10.22 15.15 -8.04
N TYR A 426 9.19 14.34 -7.81
CA TYR A 426 8.09 14.62 -6.89
C TYR A 426 7.44 13.34 -6.37
N VAL A 427 7.06 13.33 -5.09
CA VAL A 427 6.23 12.31 -4.43
C VAL A 427 4.99 12.97 -3.81
N PRO A 428 3.77 12.46 -4.04
CA PRO A 428 2.53 13.14 -3.65
C PRO A 428 2.10 12.98 -2.19
N ASP A 429 2.55 11.92 -1.49
CA ASP A 429 2.03 11.54 -0.17
C ASP A 429 2.47 12.48 0.94
N ALA A 430 1.58 13.39 1.35
CA ALA A 430 1.84 14.33 2.44
C ALA A 430 1.89 13.71 3.84
N LEU A 431 1.57 12.42 4.03
CA LEU A 431 1.55 11.75 5.33
C LEU A 431 2.95 11.26 5.75
N GLN A 432 3.79 10.82 4.81
CA GLN A 432 5.17 10.37 5.08
C GLN A 432 6.19 11.51 5.34
N GLY A 433 5.83 12.46 6.21
CA GLY A 433 6.78 13.32 6.92
C GLY A 433 7.72 14.14 6.03
N SER A 434 8.99 13.73 5.95
CA SER A 434 10.04 14.39 5.16
C SER A 434 10.38 13.68 3.84
N TYR A 435 9.71 12.58 3.51
CA TYR A 435 10.01 11.74 2.34
C TYR A 435 9.21 12.13 1.09
N HIS A 436 8.38 13.18 1.19
CA HIS A 436 7.45 13.63 0.15
C HIS A 436 7.77 15.02 -0.42
N GLY A 437 7.00 15.42 -1.43
CA GLY A 437 7.12 16.73 -2.05
C GLY A 437 8.16 16.72 -3.18
N TRP A 438 8.77 17.89 -3.43
CA TRP A 438 9.72 18.07 -4.52
C TRP A 438 11.13 17.65 -4.12
N PHE A 439 11.81 16.93 -5.01
CA PHE A 439 13.18 16.43 -4.82
C PHE A 439 13.34 15.57 -3.54
N PRO A 440 12.52 14.52 -3.36
CA PRO A 440 12.58 13.63 -2.19
C PRO A 440 13.92 12.87 -2.08
N ASP A 441 14.17 12.27 -0.91
CA ASP A 441 15.28 11.34 -0.71
C ASP A 441 15.13 10.13 -1.63
N GLN A 442 16.13 9.92 -2.48
CA GLN A 442 16.07 8.91 -3.54
C GLN A 442 16.18 7.47 -3.02
N SER A 443 16.78 7.27 -1.84
CA SER A 443 16.82 5.96 -1.18
C SER A 443 15.41 5.52 -0.74
N ARG A 444 14.60 6.48 -0.29
CA ARG A 444 13.24 6.24 0.22
C ARG A 444 12.25 5.90 -0.88
N VAL A 445 12.46 6.45 -2.07
CA VAL A 445 11.53 6.30 -3.20
C VAL A 445 11.64 4.93 -3.89
N ARG A 446 12.82 4.28 -3.87
CA ARG A 446 13.03 2.88 -4.27
C ARG A 446 14.41 2.36 -3.85
N GLY A 447 14.55 1.05 -3.77
CA GLY A 447 15.77 0.32 -3.41
C GLY A 447 15.77 -0.15 -1.96
N GLN A 448 16.92 -0.67 -1.51
CA GLN A 448 17.12 -1.17 -0.15
C GLN A 448 17.64 -0.11 0.84
N ILE A 449 17.15 -0.18 2.08
CA ILE A 449 17.58 0.60 3.26
C ILE A 449 17.64 -0.34 4.47
N THR A 450 18.65 -0.22 5.33
CA THR A 450 18.69 -0.94 6.62
C THR A 450 18.32 0.00 7.77
N VAL A 451 17.42 -0.44 8.66
CA VAL A 451 17.00 0.30 9.86
C VAL A 451 17.14 -0.64 11.06
N GLY A 452 18.17 -0.41 11.89
CA GLY A 452 18.55 -1.36 12.93
C GLY A 452 19.00 -2.68 12.32
N ASN A 453 18.31 -3.78 12.64
CA ASN A 453 18.55 -5.09 12.03
C ASN A 453 17.65 -5.38 10.81
N THR A 454 16.52 -4.69 10.69
CA THR A 454 15.56 -4.86 9.58
C THR A 454 16.08 -4.24 8.29
N VAL A 455 16.08 -4.99 7.20
CA VAL A 455 16.17 -4.45 5.84
C VAL A 455 14.77 -4.07 5.36
N MET A 456 14.65 -2.94 4.66
CA MET A 456 13.44 -2.53 3.96
C MET A 456 13.76 -2.34 2.48
N TYR A 457 13.00 -2.99 1.60
CA TYR A 457 13.11 -2.81 0.16
C TYR A 457 11.82 -2.18 -0.40
N VAL A 458 11.98 -1.06 -1.10
CA VAL A 458 10.88 -0.35 -1.77
C VAL A 458 11.02 -0.55 -3.28
N THR A 459 10.06 -1.18 -3.93
CA THR A 459 10.13 -1.43 -5.39
C THR A 459 9.77 -0.17 -6.20
N GLY A 460 10.19 -0.11 -7.46
CA GLY A 460 9.70 0.89 -8.41
C GLY A 460 8.24 0.68 -8.82
N GLY A 461 7.65 -0.51 -8.63
CA GLY A 461 6.27 -0.85 -8.97
C GLY A 461 5.94 -0.74 -10.48
N LEU A 462 4.71 -1.05 -10.86
CA LEU A 462 4.31 -1.17 -12.29
C LEU A 462 3.63 0.08 -12.89
N GLY A 463 2.48 0.46 -12.34
CA GLY A 463 1.57 1.50 -12.83
C GLY A 463 1.99 2.93 -12.42
N ALA A 464 1.04 3.87 -12.43
CA ALA A 464 1.30 5.25 -12.02
C ALA A 464 0.23 5.72 -11.03
N THR A 465 0.66 6.16 -9.84
CA THR A 465 -0.24 6.51 -8.73
C THR A 465 -1.34 7.51 -9.12
N ASP A 466 -2.57 7.16 -8.74
CA ASP A 466 -3.81 7.92 -8.95
C ASP A 466 -3.73 9.36 -8.39
N ALA A 467 -2.86 9.61 -7.41
CA ALA A 467 -2.60 10.94 -6.86
C ALA A 467 -1.97 11.92 -7.87
N VAL A 468 -1.34 11.43 -8.94
CA VAL A 468 -0.74 12.26 -10.00
C VAL A 468 -1.66 12.25 -11.23
N LYS A 469 -2.14 13.44 -11.64
CA LYS A 469 -3.07 13.65 -12.78
C LYS A 469 -2.46 13.42 -14.18
N PHE A 470 -1.50 12.53 -14.29
CA PHE A 470 -0.65 12.31 -15.45
C PHE A 470 -0.38 10.80 -15.54
N PRO A 471 -1.24 10.03 -16.26
CA PRO A 471 -1.32 8.57 -16.17
C PRO A 471 -0.23 7.86 -16.97
N PHE A 472 1.00 8.38 -16.93
CA PHE A 472 2.17 7.75 -17.51
C PHE A 472 3.46 8.19 -16.80
N ARG A 473 4.34 7.22 -16.58
CA ARG A 473 5.69 7.41 -16.07
C ARG A 473 6.57 8.16 -17.07
N LEU A 474 7.52 8.94 -16.58
CA LEU A 474 8.46 9.72 -17.40
C LEU A 474 9.90 9.54 -16.90
N PHE A 475 10.75 8.97 -17.76
CA PHE A 475 12.11 8.50 -17.44
C PHE A 475 12.17 7.54 -16.24
N ASN A 476 11.05 6.88 -15.97
CA ASN A 476 10.85 5.84 -14.97
C ASN A 476 10.13 4.70 -15.70
N THR A 477 10.68 3.49 -15.65
CA THR A 477 10.08 2.33 -16.33
C THR A 477 9.19 1.59 -15.33
N PRO A 478 8.07 0.97 -15.75
CA PRO A 478 7.41 -0.09 -14.99
C PRO A 478 8.41 -1.16 -14.56
N GLU A 479 8.39 -1.56 -13.30
CA GLU A 479 9.46 -2.34 -12.67
C GLU A 479 8.86 -3.48 -11.83
N VAL A 480 9.49 -4.66 -11.88
CA VAL A 480 9.28 -5.76 -10.91
C VAL A 480 10.63 -6.11 -10.30
N SER A 481 10.63 -6.53 -9.04
CA SER A 481 11.88 -6.75 -8.29
C SER A 481 12.08 -8.23 -8.02
N LEU A 482 13.27 -8.75 -8.34
CA LEU A 482 13.65 -10.14 -8.08
C LEU A 482 14.76 -10.15 -7.03
N LEU A 483 14.35 -10.38 -5.78
CA LEU A 483 15.21 -10.31 -4.61
C LEU A 483 15.78 -11.70 -4.31
N THR A 484 17.08 -11.76 -4.02
CA THR A 484 17.77 -13.00 -3.61
C THR A 484 18.28 -12.85 -2.19
N LEU A 485 17.94 -13.80 -1.30
CA LEU A 485 18.40 -13.79 0.10
C LEU A 485 19.82 -14.37 0.24
N THR A 486 20.64 -13.73 1.08
CA THR A 486 22.05 -14.07 1.42
C THR A 486 22.42 -13.63 2.84
#